data_AF-A0A1J4YYY9-F1
#
_entry.id   AF-A0A1J4YYY9-F1
#
_cell.length_a   1.000
_cell.length_b   1.000
_cell.length_c   1.000
_cell.angle_alpha   90.00
_cell.angle_beta   90.00
_cell.angle_gamma   90.00
#
_symmetry.space_group_name_H-M   'P 1'
#
loop_
_entity.id
_entity.type
_entity.pdbx_description
1 polymer ?
#
loop_
_entity_poly.entity_id
_entity_poly.type
_entity_poly.pdbx_seq_one_letter_code
_entity_poly.pdbx_strand_id
1 'polypeptide(L)'
;MGRKEVERIRDGSRGYQAAKKYKKESTWDTDFVAMGLKTAIRRICKFLPKSPELATALAMDEQAGRQNLNLDDVINGSYTPVVDKDTGEIVDVADGGKTGNSNAATSTKLEKLEKIVAALRDANSVEALDEIYIRAEGDLDDANLEIAMREYRKCKDAISNSLI
;
A
#
# COMPACT_ATOMS: atom_id res chain seq x y z
N MET A 1 -9.18 13.15 16.77
CA MET A 1 -9.22 13.65 18.17
C MET A 1 -9.05 15.16 18.14
N GLY A 2 -10.03 15.91 18.62
CA GLY A 2 -10.00 17.38 18.61
C GLY A 2 -9.48 17.98 19.93
N ARG A 3 -9.18 19.29 19.95
CA ARG A 3 -8.68 20.02 21.13
C ARG A 3 -9.57 19.83 22.37
N LYS A 4 -10.88 19.98 22.21
CA LYS A 4 -11.88 19.79 23.28
C LYS A 4 -11.80 18.42 23.94
N GLU A 5 -11.48 17.40 23.15
CA GLU A 5 -11.39 16.03 23.64
C GLU A 5 -10.09 15.78 24.43
N VAL A 6 -8.99 16.42 24.01
CA VAL A 6 -7.73 16.42 24.76
C VAL A 6 -7.90 17.11 26.11
N GLU A 7 -8.57 18.27 26.13
CA GLU A 7 -8.88 18.99 27.37
C GLU A 7 -9.74 18.16 28.32
N ARG A 8 -10.76 17.44 27.79
CA ARG A 8 -11.55 16.49 28.59
C ARG A 8 -10.69 15.39 29.21
N ILE A 9 -9.71 14.86 28.49
CA ILE A 9 -8.80 13.83 29.01
C ILE A 9 -7.83 14.42 30.05
N ARG A 10 -7.30 15.62 29.81
CA ARG A 10 -6.50 16.37 30.79
C ARG A 10 -7.27 16.53 32.09
N ASP A 11 -8.51 17.02 32.02
CA ASP A 11 -9.33 17.32 33.19
C ASP A 11 -9.73 16.04 33.96
N GLY A 12 -9.85 14.91 33.26
CA GLY A 12 -10.02 13.58 33.86
C GLY A 12 -8.73 12.93 34.37
N SER A 13 -7.55 13.50 34.10
CA SER A 13 -6.28 12.90 34.48
C SER A 13 -5.97 13.14 35.97
N ARG A 14 -5.60 12.07 36.68
CA ARG A 14 -5.25 12.12 38.12
C ARG A 14 -4.13 13.13 38.41
N GLY A 15 -3.16 13.25 37.52
CA GLY A 15 -2.03 14.17 37.66
C GLY A 15 -2.46 15.64 37.64
N TYR A 16 -3.36 16.02 36.72
CA TYR A 16 -3.87 17.39 36.64
C TYR A 16 -4.84 17.71 37.79
N GLN A 17 -5.69 16.76 38.19
CA GLN A 17 -6.58 16.92 39.34
C GLN A 17 -5.79 17.09 40.65
N ALA A 18 -4.73 16.31 40.85
CA ALA A 18 -3.85 16.45 41.99
C ALA A 18 -3.12 17.81 41.97
N ALA A 19 -2.56 18.21 40.82
CA ALA A 19 -1.90 19.50 40.66
C ALA A 19 -2.83 20.66 41.03
N LYS A 20 -4.08 20.65 40.55
CA LYS A 20 -5.11 21.63 40.94
C LYS A 20 -5.44 21.60 42.43
N LYS A 21 -5.58 20.41 43.03
CA LYS A 21 -5.86 20.27 44.47
C LYS A 21 -4.72 20.83 45.32
N TYR A 22 -3.48 20.57 44.94
CA TYR A 22 -2.28 21.00 45.67
C TYR A 22 -1.74 22.37 45.21
N LYS A 23 -2.44 23.06 44.30
CA LYS A 23 -2.03 24.34 43.70
C LYS A 23 -0.59 24.32 43.16
N LYS A 24 -0.19 23.20 42.57
CA LYS A 24 1.11 23.03 41.92
C LYS A 24 0.94 23.09 40.41
N GLU A 25 1.99 23.48 39.72
CA GLU A 25 2.02 23.43 38.26
C GLU A 25 2.00 21.96 37.79
N SER A 26 1.21 21.70 36.75
CA SER A 26 1.17 20.42 36.06
C SER A 26 2.00 20.48 34.79
N THR A 27 2.52 19.34 34.34
CA THR A 27 3.11 19.20 32.99
C THR A 27 2.13 19.58 31.88
N TRP A 28 0.82 19.55 32.16
CA TRP A 28 -0.21 20.05 31.25
C TRP A 28 -0.26 21.57 31.12
N ASP A 29 0.25 22.30 32.11
CA ASP A 29 0.30 23.77 32.13
C ASP A 29 1.56 24.27 31.43
N THR A 30 2.71 23.60 31.64
CA THR A 30 3.97 23.93 30.96
C THR A 30 3.99 23.47 29.49
N ASP A 31 3.55 22.25 29.21
CA ASP A 31 3.74 21.58 27.92
C ASP A 31 2.43 21.02 27.35
N PHE A 32 1.41 21.87 27.22
CA PHE A 32 0.09 21.46 26.75
C PHE A 32 0.12 20.78 25.37
N VAL A 33 0.91 21.31 24.43
CA VAL A 33 0.99 20.81 23.05
C VAL A 33 1.58 19.39 23.02
N ALA A 34 2.74 19.18 23.66
CA ALA A 34 3.39 17.87 23.72
C ALA A 34 2.49 16.83 24.41
N MET A 35 1.83 17.22 25.51
CA MET A 35 0.89 16.35 26.22
C MET A 35 -0.35 16.01 25.40
N GLY A 36 -0.86 16.97 24.61
CA GLY A 36 -1.96 16.76 23.69
C GLY A 36 -1.61 15.79 22.56
N LEU A 37 -0.44 15.96 21.92
CA LEU A 37 0.03 15.05 20.88
C LEU A 37 0.23 13.63 21.43
N LYS A 38 0.88 13.48 22.59
CA LYS A 38 1.06 12.18 23.23
C LYS A 38 -0.27 11.47 23.49
N THR A 39 -1.30 12.23 23.85
CA THR A 39 -2.66 11.72 24.08
C THR A 39 -3.33 11.28 22.78
N ALA A 40 -3.17 12.03 21.70
CA ALA A 40 -3.66 11.68 20.37
C ALA A 40 -3.01 10.39 19.85
N ILE A 41 -1.68 10.30 19.92
CA ILE A 41 -0.91 9.13 19.49
C ILE A 41 -1.38 7.89 20.25
N ARG A 42 -1.44 7.95 21.59
CA ARG A 42 -1.88 6.81 22.42
C ARG A 42 -3.27 6.30 22.03
N ARG A 43 -4.18 7.19 21.61
CA ARG A 43 -5.52 6.78 21.18
C ARG A 43 -5.51 6.11 19.82
N ILE A 44 -4.75 6.64 18.87
CA ILE A 44 -4.59 6.02 17.54
C ILE A 44 -4.00 4.62 17.69
N CYS A 45 -2.98 4.45 18.54
CA CYS A 45 -2.38 3.15 18.83
C CYS A 45 -3.33 2.10 19.41
N LYS A 46 -4.52 2.45 19.91
CA LYS A 46 -5.54 1.46 20.30
C LYS A 46 -6.24 0.81 19.12
N PHE A 47 -6.25 1.51 17.98
CA PHE A 47 -6.83 1.02 16.72
C PHE A 47 -5.78 0.35 15.82
N LEU A 48 -4.50 0.43 16.20
CA LEU A 48 -3.45 -0.26 15.46
C LEU A 48 -3.41 -1.75 15.85
N PRO A 49 -3.15 -2.65 14.88
CA PRO A 49 -2.88 -4.05 15.18
C PRO A 49 -1.64 -4.13 16.08
N LYS A 50 -1.73 -4.88 17.18
CA LYS A 50 -0.67 -4.95 18.18
C LYS A 50 0.58 -5.67 17.70
N SER A 51 0.43 -6.53 16.69
CA SER A 51 1.52 -7.20 16.00
C SER A 51 1.17 -7.34 14.52
N PRO A 52 2.07 -7.00 13.60
CA PRO A 52 1.89 -7.34 12.18
C PRO A 52 1.76 -8.86 11.99
N GLU A 53 2.47 -9.66 12.81
CA GLU A 53 2.42 -11.13 12.77
C GLU A 53 1.05 -11.70 13.13
N LEU A 54 0.27 -10.99 13.95
CA LEU A 54 -1.08 -11.42 14.28
C LEU A 54 -2.06 -11.12 13.13
N ALA A 55 -1.83 -10.03 12.38
CA ALA A 55 -2.62 -9.73 11.20
C ALA A 55 -2.34 -10.72 10.06
N THR A 56 -1.07 -11.10 9.87
CA THR A 56 -0.70 -12.16 8.91
C THR A 56 -1.24 -13.51 9.35
N ALA A 57 -1.11 -13.88 10.62
CA ALA A 57 -1.69 -15.13 11.13
C ALA A 57 -3.21 -15.19 10.94
N LEU A 58 -3.94 -14.10 11.19
CA LEU A 58 -5.40 -14.05 10.96
C LEU A 58 -5.75 -14.18 9.47
N ALA A 59 -4.97 -13.55 8.58
CA ALA A 59 -5.17 -13.68 7.15
C ALA A 59 -4.85 -15.10 6.65
N MET A 60 -3.81 -15.74 7.19
CA MET A 60 -3.46 -17.13 6.89
C MET A 60 -4.52 -18.10 7.42
N ASP A 61 -5.12 -17.84 8.59
CA ASP A 61 -6.21 -18.64 9.15
C ASP A 61 -7.51 -18.52 8.33
N GLU A 62 -7.85 -17.31 7.87
CA GLU A 62 -8.98 -17.09 6.96
C GLU A 62 -8.77 -17.79 5.60
N GLN A 63 -7.53 -17.82 5.11
CA GLN A 63 -7.15 -18.53 3.89
C GLN A 63 -7.12 -20.05 4.08
N ALA A 64 -6.69 -20.56 5.24
CA ALA A 64 -6.64 -21.99 5.53
C ALA A 64 -8.04 -22.64 5.53
N GLY A 65 -9.07 -21.90 5.95
CA GLY A 65 -10.46 -22.35 5.86
C GLY A 65 -11.04 -22.30 4.43
N ARG A 66 -10.44 -21.53 3.52
CA ARG A 66 -10.81 -21.44 2.11
C ARG A 66 -9.83 -22.24 1.27
N GLN A 67 -9.98 -23.56 1.28
CA GLN A 67 -9.35 -24.39 0.25
C GLN A 67 -9.84 -23.90 -1.11
N ASN A 68 -8.98 -23.22 -1.86
CA ASN A 68 -9.26 -22.72 -3.21
C ASN A 68 -9.28 -23.90 -4.20
N LEU A 69 -10.16 -24.86 -3.95
CA LEU A 69 -10.43 -25.97 -4.86
C LEU A 69 -11.26 -25.41 -6.00
N ASN A 70 -10.78 -25.55 -7.23
CA ASN A 70 -11.58 -25.29 -8.41
C ASN A 70 -12.64 -26.39 -8.49
N LEU A 71 -13.89 -26.04 -8.18
CA LEU A 71 -14.97 -27.02 -8.02
C LEU A 71 -15.18 -27.82 -9.32
N ASP A 72 -14.98 -27.20 -10.48
CA ASP A 72 -15.08 -27.84 -11.79
C ASP A 72 -14.02 -28.94 -11.98
N ASP A 73 -12.79 -28.76 -11.51
CA ASP A 73 -11.70 -29.74 -11.65
C ASP A 73 -11.90 -30.96 -10.73
N VAL A 74 -12.50 -30.74 -9.56
CA VAL A 74 -12.88 -31.80 -8.62
C VAL A 74 -14.04 -32.62 -9.16
N ILE A 75 -15.07 -31.97 -9.73
CA ILE A 75 -16.23 -32.65 -10.32
C ILE A 75 -15.83 -33.49 -11.54
N ASN A 76 -14.92 -32.99 -12.37
CA ASN A 76 -14.43 -33.70 -13.56
C ASN A 76 -13.40 -34.80 -13.26
N GLY A 77 -13.02 -35.00 -11.99
CA GLY A 77 -12.08 -36.03 -11.58
C GLY A 77 -10.64 -35.82 -12.10
N SER A 78 -10.32 -34.62 -12.59
CA SER A 78 -9.00 -34.26 -13.12
C SER A 78 -8.08 -33.62 -12.06
N TYR A 79 -8.49 -33.60 -10.79
CA TYR A 79 -7.69 -33.07 -9.70
C TYR A 79 -6.45 -33.95 -9.45
N THR A 80 -5.26 -33.41 -9.73
CA THR A 80 -3.99 -34.03 -9.34
C THR A 80 -3.32 -33.17 -8.28
N PRO A 81 -3.10 -33.69 -7.05
CA PRO A 81 -2.31 -32.96 -6.05
C PRO A 81 -0.88 -32.79 -6.56
N VAL A 82 -0.34 -31.57 -6.47
CA VAL A 82 1.04 -31.29 -6.85
C VAL A 82 1.95 -31.87 -5.76
N VAL A 83 2.67 -32.94 -6.08
CA VAL A 83 3.62 -33.60 -5.17
C VAL A 83 5.02 -33.09 -5.48
N ASP A 84 5.74 -32.64 -4.46
CA ASP A 84 7.15 -32.30 -4.60
C ASP A 84 7.97 -33.59 -4.84
N LYS A 85 8.74 -33.60 -5.93
CA LYS A 85 9.41 -34.82 -6.43
C LYS A 85 10.59 -35.25 -5.57
N ASP A 86 11.16 -34.34 -4.79
CA ASP A 86 12.36 -34.59 -3.98
C ASP A 86 12.01 -34.99 -2.55
N THR A 87 10.95 -34.42 -1.97
CA THR A 87 10.59 -34.64 -0.56
C THR A 87 9.39 -35.59 -0.40
N GLY A 88 8.62 -35.84 -1.48
CA GLY A 88 7.43 -36.70 -1.45
C GLY A 88 6.26 -36.15 -0.63
N GLU A 89 6.38 -34.92 -0.13
CA GLU A 89 5.34 -34.24 0.63
C GLU A 89 4.27 -33.65 -0.30
N ILE A 90 3.02 -33.71 0.15
CA ILE A 90 1.90 -33.07 -0.52
C ILE A 90 1.92 -31.59 -0.09
N VAL A 91 2.30 -30.70 -1.00
CA VAL A 91 2.32 -29.26 -0.72
C VAL A 91 0.95 -28.65 -1.03
N ASP A 92 0.32 -28.04 -0.04
CA ASP A 92 -0.83 -27.18 -0.27
C ASP A 92 -0.34 -25.96 -1.06
N VAL A 93 -0.84 -25.82 -2.30
CA VAL A 93 -0.48 -24.68 -3.15
C VAL A 93 -1.07 -23.41 -2.52
N ALA A 94 -0.24 -22.69 -1.76
CA ALA A 94 -0.53 -21.34 -1.30
C ALA A 94 -0.58 -20.40 -2.51
N ASP A 95 -1.82 -20.13 -2.95
CA ASP A 95 -2.28 -19.13 -3.92
C ASP A 95 -1.62 -19.11 -5.33
N GLY A 96 -2.49 -18.94 -6.34
CA GLY A 96 -2.06 -18.35 -7.61
C GLY A 96 -1.45 -19.28 -8.66
N GLY A 97 -1.83 -20.55 -8.69
CA GLY A 97 -1.50 -21.45 -9.81
C GLY A 97 -2.39 -21.25 -11.04
N LYS A 98 -2.43 -20.04 -11.63
CA LYS A 98 -2.78 -19.90 -13.06
C LYS A 98 -1.73 -20.67 -13.87
N THR A 99 -1.95 -21.95 -14.09
CA THR A 99 -1.33 -22.68 -15.21
C THR A 99 -2.05 -22.27 -16.48
N GLY A 100 -1.83 -21.01 -16.86
CA GLY A 100 -2.43 -20.35 -18.01
C GLY A 100 -2.09 -18.86 -18.07
N ASN A 101 -1.01 -18.53 -18.77
CA ASN A 101 -0.70 -17.19 -19.31
C ASN A 101 -0.15 -16.06 -18.40
N SER A 102 0.61 -16.34 -17.35
CA SER A 102 1.37 -15.28 -16.63
C SER A 102 2.47 -14.62 -17.49
N ASN A 103 3.09 -15.35 -18.42
CA ASN A 103 4.07 -14.77 -19.36
C ASN A 103 3.42 -13.85 -20.42
N ALA A 104 2.17 -14.09 -20.82
CA ALA A 104 1.47 -13.29 -21.83
C ALA A 104 0.91 -11.97 -21.26
N ALA A 105 0.42 -11.97 -20.02
CA ALA A 105 -0.07 -10.75 -19.37
C ALA A 105 1.07 -9.80 -18.97
N THR A 106 2.22 -10.35 -18.56
CA THR A 106 3.40 -9.55 -18.17
C THR A 106 4.10 -8.97 -19.41
N SER A 107 4.20 -9.73 -20.50
CA SER A 107 4.71 -9.24 -21.79
C SER A 107 3.85 -8.13 -22.37
N THR A 108 2.52 -8.31 -22.43
CA THR A 108 1.61 -7.27 -22.94
C THR A 108 1.64 -5.97 -22.15
N LYS A 109 1.93 -6.02 -20.84
CA LYS A 109 2.06 -4.83 -19.99
C LYS A 109 3.40 -4.12 -20.19
N LEU A 110 4.49 -4.88 -20.38
CA LEU A 110 5.79 -4.33 -20.78
C LEU A 110 5.73 -3.68 -22.17
N GLU A 111 5.08 -4.33 -23.13
CA GLU A 111 4.87 -3.78 -24.48
C GLU A 111 4.06 -2.47 -24.46
N LYS A 112 3.07 -2.36 -23.58
CA LYS A 112 2.32 -1.10 -23.38
C LYS A 112 3.21 0.00 -22.81
N LEU A 113 4.05 -0.31 -21.81
CA LEU A 113 4.99 0.64 -21.23
C LEU A 113 6.01 1.12 -22.28
N GLU A 114 6.56 0.21 -23.08
CA GLU A 114 7.52 0.54 -24.15
C GLU A 114 6.89 1.47 -25.20
N LYS A 115 5.64 1.21 -25.60
CA LYS A 115 4.91 2.10 -26.53
C LYS A 115 4.70 3.49 -25.96
N ILE A 116 4.39 3.60 -24.66
CA ILE A 116 4.17 4.88 -23.99
C ILE A 116 5.50 5.64 -23.86
N VAL A 117 6.58 4.97 -23.50
CA VAL A 117 7.92 5.58 -23.44
C VAL A 117 8.39 6.04 -24.83
N ALA A 118 8.12 5.28 -25.89
CA ALA A 118 8.40 5.70 -27.26
C ALA A 118 7.59 6.96 -27.64
N ALA A 119 6.29 6.98 -27.34
CA ALA A 119 5.43 8.14 -27.59
C ALA A 119 5.89 9.39 -26.81
N LEU A 120 6.35 9.23 -25.56
CA LEU A 120 6.91 10.32 -24.77
C LEU A 120 8.21 10.89 -25.38
N ARG A 121 9.03 10.05 -26.02
CA ARG A 121 10.27 10.47 -26.68
C ARG A 121 10.05 11.15 -28.03
N ASP A 122 9.01 10.76 -28.75
CA ASP A 122 8.63 11.36 -30.05
C ASP A 122 7.84 12.67 -29.90
N ALA A 123 7.45 13.04 -28.68
CA ALA A 123 6.71 14.28 -28.41
C ALA A 123 7.60 15.52 -28.56
N ASN A 124 7.20 16.46 -29.44
CA ASN A 124 7.95 17.68 -29.75
C ASN A 124 7.48 18.93 -28.98
N SER A 125 6.44 18.82 -28.16
CA SER A 125 5.86 19.93 -27.39
C SER A 125 5.51 19.47 -25.98
N VAL A 126 5.59 20.40 -25.02
CA VAL A 126 5.28 20.11 -23.61
C VAL A 126 3.82 19.69 -23.43
N GLU A 127 2.91 20.29 -24.19
CA GLU A 127 1.47 19.99 -24.16
C GLU A 127 1.17 18.55 -24.62
N ALA A 128 1.80 18.11 -25.71
CA ALA A 128 1.67 16.73 -26.18
C ALA A 128 2.25 15.71 -25.18
N LEU A 129 3.34 16.08 -24.49
CA LEU A 129 3.95 15.23 -23.46
C LEU A 129 3.02 15.06 -22.24
N ASP A 130 2.33 16.13 -21.84
CA ASP A 130 1.35 16.12 -20.75
C ASP A 130 0.12 15.26 -21.09
N GLU A 131 -0.40 15.34 -22.32
CA GLU A 131 -1.53 14.51 -22.77
C GLU A 131 -1.19 13.01 -22.79
N ILE A 132 0.01 12.65 -23.25
CA ILE A 132 0.48 11.26 -23.28
C ILE A 132 0.63 10.71 -21.85
N TYR A 133 1.12 11.53 -20.93
CA TYR A 133 1.28 11.14 -19.53
C TYR A 133 -0.07 10.97 -18.81
N ILE A 134 -1.05 11.86 -19.03
CA ILE A 134 -2.40 11.72 -18.48
C ILE A 134 -3.07 10.43 -18.97
N ARG A 135 -2.87 10.08 -20.24
CA ARG A 135 -3.38 8.81 -20.77
C ARG A 135 -2.69 7.60 -20.12
N ALA A 136 -1.40 7.71 -19.84
CA ALA A 136 -0.62 6.68 -19.19
C ALA A 136 -1.09 6.39 -17.74
N GLU A 137 -1.53 7.40 -16.98
CA GLU A 137 -2.06 7.24 -15.61
C GLU A 137 -3.28 6.31 -15.52
N GLY A 138 -4.09 6.21 -16.58
CA GLY A 138 -5.25 5.31 -16.62
C GLY A 138 -4.92 3.87 -17.01
N ASP A 139 -3.81 3.65 -17.71
CA ASP A 139 -3.49 2.37 -18.36
C ASP A 139 -2.37 1.58 -17.66
N LEU A 140 -1.59 2.23 -16.78
CA LEU A 140 -0.41 1.66 -16.13
C LEU A 140 -0.57 1.53 -14.61
N ASP A 141 -0.08 0.43 -14.06
CA ASP A 141 0.07 0.24 -12.62
C ASP A 141 1.21 1.11 -12.04
N ASP A 142 1.11 1.44 -10.75
CA ASP A 142 2.02 2.32 -10.00
C ASP A 142 3.51 2.14 -10.32
N ALA A 143 4.00 0.90 -10.37
CA ALA A 143 5.42 0.60 -10.64
C ALA A 143 5.86 1.00 -12.06
N ASN A 144 5.01 0.79 -13.06
CA ASN A 144 5.32 1.13 -14.45
C ASN A 144 5.08 2.63 -14.71
N LEU A 145 4.11 3.23 -14.00
CA LEU A 145 3.85 4.66 -14.05
C LEU A 145 5.06 5.46 -13.53
N GLU A 146 5.78 4.96 -12.52
CA GLU A 146 7.01 5.61 -12.03
C GLU A 146 8.11 5.66 -13.11
N ILE A 147 8.23 4.62 -13.93
CA ILE A 147 9.19 4.58 -15.04
C ILE A 147 8.79 5.62 -16.11
N ALA A 148 7.50 5.66 -16.47
CA ALA A 148 6.97 6.64 -17.40
C ALA A 148 7.16 8.10 -16.89
N MET A 149 6.94 8.34 -15.59
CA MET A 149 7.20 9.64 -14.95
C MET A 149 8.67 10.08 -15.07
N ARG A 150 9.61 9.15 -14.90
CA ARG A 150 11.05 9.46 -15.00
C ARG A 150 11.43 9.86 -16.43
N GLU A 151 10.91 9.16 -17.43
CA GLU A 151 11.16 9.51 -18.84
C GLU A 151 10.44 10.81 -19.25
N TYR A 152 9.21 11.04 -18.77
CA TYR A 152 8.49 12.30 -18.93
C TYR A 152 9.34 13.49 -18.44
N ARG A 153 9.91 13.40 -17.22
CA ARG A 153 10.75 14.48 -16.68
C ARG A 153 11.98 14.75 -17.56
N LYS A 154 12.67 13.69 -18.00
CA LYS A 154 13.82 13.84 -18.90
C LYS A 154 13.45 14.51 -20.23
N CYS A 155 12.33 14.11 -20.84
CA CYS A 155 11.88 14.67 -22.11
C CYS A 155 11.44 16.14 -21.93
N LYS A 156 10.76 16.45 -20.83
CA LYS A 156 10.39 17.83 -20.47
C LYS A 156 11.61 18.73 -20.26
N ASP A 157 12.63 18.22 -19.57
CA ASP A 157 13.89 18.94 -19.36
C ASP A 157 14.62 19.17 -20.70
N ALA A 158 14.62 18.19 -21.59
CA ALA A 158 15.21 18.32 -22.93
C ALA A 158 14.49 19.37 -23.80
N ILE A 159 13.16 19.37 -23.82
CA ILE A 159 12.36 20.35 -24.57
C ILE A 159 12.54 21.75 -23.99
N SER A 160 12.52 21.90 -22.66
CA SER A 160 12.70 23.20 -22.01
C SER A 160 14.12 23.75 -22.21
N ASN A 161 15.15 22.91 -22.17
CA ASN A 161 16.53 23.30 -22.43
C ASN A 161 16.82 23.56 -23.91
N SER A 162 16.01 23.03 -24.83
CA SER A 162 16.07 23.36 -26.27
C SER A 162 15.37 24.68 -26.60
N LEU A 163 14.57 25.23 -25.68
CA LEU A 163 13.83 26.48 -25.84
C LEU A 163 14.61 27.72 -25.32
N ILE A 164 15.75 27.49 -24.66
CA ILE A 164 16.70 28.51 -24.15
C ILE A 164 17.84 28.66 -25.15
#